data_AF-A0A8H3EA44-F1
#
_entry.id   AF-A0A8H3EA44-F1
#
_cell.length_a   1.000
_cell.length_b   1.000
_cell.length_c   1.000
_cell.angle_alpha   90.00
_cell.angle_beta   90.00
_cell.angle_gamma   90.00
#
_symmetry.space_group_name_H-M   'P 1'
#
loop_
_entity.id
_entity.type
_entity.pdbx_description
1 polymer ?
#
loop_
_entity_poly.entity_id
_entity_poly.type
_entity_poly.pdbx_seq_one_letter_code
_entity_poly.pdbx_strand_id
1 'polypeptide(L)'
;MPVELKGCLSNTPVPYQYITLPAAERAIYLELKHHLLAIDMNVKKTKRTENDREKRLTEALGQSQSAEEALLKRCSHFELEIDVDNAVLECEAIVAERERQLEACKEDLAKTLPRMQEQHALVLREQSGPTPFGDWVKVTKDNGVGDADATKIMIQLMEEAGCSEGKGKGKVSASTASNEGASKEKKVKTSGKSVPKPENIADRAWKLREDTHVLRKLVKELVARVRSHRFFLAVRDLQQDRAHEKIVDCPSCGRKNLPWEDIAVLSSCGHMGCEECVRGATSMGSEVCVLAFKNGADAGGCSAGARDHNVVKATTLGKDEQHDRIGKHFGKKLEAIMDLIEERIPEQERILVFVQFPDLMKKVAAALSDRGISFLQIQGTANAKSKALDSFQKPDSKDRVLLLNVMDESASGANLTIANHAIFLSPLLTPSPHIYEAAETQAIGRVRRYGQTNRVHVWRFLTRDSIDTEIYEDRVTLFPQILARQIEQLKRCEPISEAQVKELCLKAREILIEEGNVQYVDAPVTICGDIHGQFFDLIELFKMGGFCPETNYLFMGDFVDRGFYSVETFLLLLAFKVRYPDRITLIRGNHESRQITQVYGFYDECQRKYGSANVW
;
A
#
# COMPACT_ATOMS: atom_id res chain seq x y z
N MET A 1 35.77 -30.81 25.51
CA MET A 1 35.15 -30.94 24.17
C MET A 1 34.34 -29.68 23.93
N PRO A 2 34.76 -28.79 23.02
CA PRO A 2 34.02 -27.57 22.76
C PRO A 2 32.84 -27.88 21.85
N VAL A 3 31.67 -27.39 22.23
CA VAL A 3 30.40 -27.51 21.50
C VAL A 3 30.48 -26.66 20.24
N GLU A 4 30.26 -27.28 19.08
CA GLU A 4 30.22 -26.62 17.77
C GLU A 4 29.15 -25.52 17.74
N LEU A 5 29.60 -24.30 17.43
CA LEU A 5 28.77 -23.22 16.93
C LEU A 5 28.27 -23.58 15.52
N LYS A 6 27.13 -24.28 15.44
CA LYS A 6 26.33 -24.26 14.20
C LYS A 6 25.69 -22.88 14.08
N GLY A 7 26.34 -22.05 13.27
CA GLY A 7 25.84 -20.76 12.82
C GLY A 7 24.46 -20.89 12.18
N CYS A 8 23.71 -19.78 12.25
CA CYS A 8 22.40 -19.55 11.66
C CYS A 8 22.42 -19.60 10.12
N LEU A 9 22.73 -20.76 9.54
CA LEU A 9 22.53 -21.07 8.12
C LEU A 9 21.78 -22.40 7.96
N SER A 10 20.84 -22.68 8.87
CA SER A 10 19.84 -23.71 8.60
C SER A 10 18.83 -23.14 7.61
N ASN A 11 18.83 -23.65 6.38
CA ASN A 11 17.80 -23.47 5.33
C ASN A 11 16.37 -23.90 5.75
N THR A 12 16.09 -24.04 7.04
CA THR A 12 14.74 -24.25 7.56
C THR A 12 14.01 -22.91 7.55
N PRO A 13 12.89 -22.78 6.81
CA PRO A 13 12.12 -21.55 6.79
C PRO A 13 11.77 -21.14 8.22
N VAL A 14 12.10 -19.89 8.55
CA VAL A 14 11.81 -19.32 9.86
C VAL A 14 10.30 -19.36 10.06
N PRO A 15 9.78 -19.87 11.20
CA PRO A 15 8.34 -20.05 11.35
C PRO A 15 7.61 -18.70 11.34
N TYR A 16 6.65 -18.56 10.43
CA TYR A 16 5.69 -17.45 10.34
C TYR A 16 4.26 -18.01 10.41
N GLN A 17 3.32 -17.19 10.88
CA GLN A 17 1.89 -17.51 10.93
C GLN A 17 1.16 -16.74 9.82
N TYR A 18 0.52 -17.49 8.93
CA TYR A 18 -0.32 -16.90 7.90
C TYR A 18 -1.71 -16.59 8.44
N ILE A 19 -2.17 -15.38 8.16
CA ILE A 19 -3.55 -14.95 8.39
C ILE A 19 -4.24 -14.82 7.03
N THR A 20 -5.39 -15.47 6.90
CA THR A 20 -6.29 -15.25 5.77
C THR A 20 -7.33 -14.24 6.23
N LEU A 21 -7.42 -13.09 5.56
CA LEU A 21 -8.45 -12.11 5.88
C LEU A 21 -9.85 -12.67 5.54
N PRO A 22 -10.86 -12.39 6.38
CA PRO A 22 -12.27 -12.59 6.03
C PRO A 22 -12.62 -11.86 4.73
N ALA A 23 -13.70 -12.29 4.07
CA ALA A 23 -14.10 -11.76 2.77
C ALA A 23 -14.28 -10.23 2.79
N ALA A 24 -14.91 -9.71 3.84
CA ALA A 24 -15.15 -8.29 4.05
C ALA A 24 -13.85 -7.47 4.17
N GLU A 25 -12.97 -7.87 5.10
CA GLU A 25 -11.67 -7.23 5.32
C GLU A 25 -10.81 -7.28 4.04
N ARG A 26 -10.80 -8.43 3.36
CA ARG A 26 -10.06 -8.64 2.12
C ARG A 26 -10.57 -7.75 0.99
N ALA A 27 -11.89 -7.62 0.82
CA ALA A 27 -12.47 -6.78 -0.22
C ALA A 27 -12.09 -5.30 -0.04
N ILE A 28 -12.12 -4.80 1.20
CA ILE A 28 -11.70 -3.43 1.53
C ILE A 28 -10.19 -3.26 1.29
N TYR A 29 -9.38 -4.25 1.68
CA TYR A 29 -7.96 -4.24 1.41
C TYR A 29 -7.66 -4.18 -0.10
N LEU A 30 -8.33 -5.01 -0.90
CA LEU A 30 -8.17 -5.06 -2.35
C LEU A 30 -8.63 -3.77 -3.03
N GLU A 31 -9.75 -3.18 -2.60
CA GLU A 31 -10.20 -1.86 -3.08
C GLU A 31 -9.09 -0.81 -2.89
N LEU A 32 -8.51 -0.74 -1.69
CA LEU A 32 -7.41 0.19 -1.39
C LEU A 32 -6.15 -0.12 -2.19
N LYS A 33 -5.71 -1.40 -2.23
CA LYS A 33 -4.53 -1.84 -2.99
C LYS A 33 -4.62 -1.45 -4.45
N HIS A 34 -5.76 -1.72 -5.07
CA HIS A 34 -5.95 -1.45 -6.48
C HIS A 34 -6.05 0.05 -6.76
N HIS A 35 -6.63 0.83 -5.85
CA HIS A 35 -6.60 2.29 -5.94
C HIS A 35 -5.16 2.84 -5.89
N LEU A 36 -4.33 2.34 -4.97
CA LEU A 36 -2.94 2.77 -4.81
C LEU A 36 -2.05 2.34 -5.99
N LEU A 37 -2.25 1.14 -6.53
CA LEU A 37 -1.55 0.67 -7.73
C LEU A 37 -1.95 1.47 -8.99
N ALA A 38 -3.20 1.91 -9.11
CA ALA A 38 -3.64 2.76 -10.21
C ALA A 38 -2.99 4.16 -10.22
N ILE A 39 -2.36 4.57 -9.10
CA ILE A 39 -1.60 5.81 -8.98
C ILE A 39 -0.09 5.54 -8.85
N ASP A 40 0.36 4.36 -9.28
CA ASP A 40 1.76 3.89 -9.28
C ASP A 40 2.41 3.98 -7.89
N MET A 41 1.64 3.73 -6.83
CA MET A 41 2.06 3.82 -5.42
C MET A 41 2.65 5.19 -5.03
N ASN A 42 2.49 6.21 -5.88
CA ASN A 42 3.16 7.49 -5.73
C ASN A 42 2.31 8.47 -4.91
N VAL A 43 2.56 8.51 -3.61
CA VAL A 43 1.91 9.42 -2.68
C VAL A 43 2.70 10.74 -2.64
N LYS A 44 2.53 11.61 -3.64
CA LYS A 44 3.09 12.97 -3.57
C LYS A 44 2.24 13.83 -2.64
N LYS A 45 2.78 14.23 -1.49
CA LYS A 45 2.24 15.36 -0.70
C LYS A 45 2.56 16.66 -1.42
N THR A 46 1.76 17.03 -2.43
CA THR A 46 1.91 18.32 -3.11
C THR A 46 1.32 19.43 -2.24
N LYS A 47 2.08 20.52 -1.99
CA LYS A 47 1.54 21.72 -1.33
C LYS A 47 0.64 22.48 -2.29
N ARG A 48 -0.61 22.72 -1.85
CA ARG A 48 -1.59 23.70 -2.37
C ARG A 48 -1.89 23.59 -3.88
N THR A 49 -2.75 22.64 -4.25
CA THR A 49 -3.82 22.84 -5.23
C THR A 49 -4.87 21.76 -5.01
N GLU A 50 -6.02 22.13 -4.47
CA GLU A 50 -7.11 21.23 -4.06
C GLU A 50 -7.70 20.46 -5.26
N ASN A 51 -7.12 19.29 -5.57
CA ASN A 51 -7.71 18.32 -6.49
C ASN A 51 -8.44 17.24 -5.71
N ASP A 52 -9.66 16.93 -6.14
CA ASP A 52 -10.60 15.95 -5.54
C ASP A 52 -9.99 14.54 -5.42
N ARG A 53 -9.05 14.20 -6.32
CA ARG A 53 -8.23 12.97 -6.27
C ARG A 53 -7.30 12.93 -5.06
N GLU A 54 -6.73 14.06 -4.64
CA GLU A 54 -5.86 14.15 -3.45
C GLU A 54 -6.67 14.09 -2.15
N LYS A 55 -7.92 14.57 -2.13
CA LYS A 55 -8.82 14.45 -0.96
C LYS A 55 -9.20 13.00 -0.70
N ARG A 56 -9.63 12.27 -1.75
CA ARG A 56 -9.89 10.81 -1.67
C ARG A 56 -8.64 10.02 -1.28
N LEU A 57 -7.47 10.40 -1.80
CA LEU A 57 -6.20 9.78 -1.44
C LEU A 57 -5.83 10.06 0.03
N THR A 58 -6.07 11.27 0.52
CA THR A 58 -5.82 11.64 1.93
C THR A 58 -6.79 10.92 2.87
N GLU A 59 -8.06 10.78 2.51
CA GLU A 59 -9.05 9.99 3.25
C GLU A 59 -8.70 8.49 3.24
N ALA A 60 -8.26 7.94 2.10
CA ALA A 60 -7.89 6.53 1.95
C ALA A 60 -6.57 6.16 2.67
N LEU A 61 -5.59 7.07 2.67
CA LEU A 61 -4.30 6.88 3.34
C LEU A 61 -4.37 7.17 4.85
N GLY A 62 -5.34 7.97 5.30
CA GLY A 62 -5.49 8.38 6.69
C GLY A 62 -4.21 9.02 7.24
N GLN A 63 -3.60 8.39 8.24
CA GLN A 63 -2.37 8.87 8.89
C GLN A 63 -1.08 8.27 8.28
N SER A 64 -1.15 7.64 7.11
CA SER A 64 -0.01 6.94 6.48
C SER A 64 0.89 7.88 5.68
N GLN A 65 2.19 7.60 5.67
CA GLN A 65 3.20 8.38 4.94
C GLN A 65 3.48 7.81 3.54
N SER A 66 3.24 6.52 3.33
CA SER A 66 3.35 5.85 2.03
C SER A 66 2.16 4.95 1.72
N ALA A 67 2.08 4.46 0.48
CA ALA A 67 1.05 3.52 0.04
C ALA A 67 1.23 2.15 0.72
N GLU A 68 2.47 1.69 0.87
CA GLU A 68 2.83 0.45 1.56
C GLU A 68 2.44 0.52 3.04
N GLU A 69 2.66 1.66 3.71
CA GLU A 69 2.23 1.87 5.09
C GLU A 69 0.71 1.78 5.22
N ALA A 70 -0.05 2.41 4.32
CA ALA A 70 -1.51 2.35 4.34
C ALA A 70 -2.03 0.92 4.17
N LEU A 71 -1.42 0.15 3.26
CA LEU A 71 -1.76 -1.26 3.05
C LEU A 71 -1.39 -2.13 4.26
N LEU A 72 -0.21 -1.93 4.86
CA LEU A 72 0.21 -2.68 6.06
C LEU A 72 -0.73 -2.43 7.24
N LYS A 73 -1.12 -1.17 7.46
CA LYS A 73 -2.09 -0.81 8.50
C LYS A 73 -3.45 -1.45 8.22
N ARG A 74 -3.90 -1.46 6.97
CA ARG A 74 -5.18 -2.05 6.58
C ARG A 74 -5.22 -3.57 6.77
N CYS A 75 -4.11 -4.28 6.55
CA CYS A 75 -4.01 -5.71 6.89
C CYS A 75 -3.94 -5.97 8.40
N SER A 76 -3.41 -5.00 9.15
CA SER A 76 -3.12 -5.20 10.57
C SER A 76 -4.30 -4.87 11.47
N HIS A 77 -5.27 -4.07 11.03
CA HIS A 77 -6.42 -3.69 11.84
C HIS A 77 -7.64 -3.44 10.98
N PHE A 78 -8.78 -3.86 11.50
CA PHE A 78 -10.10 -3.58 10.94
C PHE A 78 -10.99 -3.00 12.04
N GLU A 79 -11.69 -1.93 11.72
CA GLU A 79 -12.74 -1.36 12.57
C GLU A 79 -13.83 -0.89 11.62
N LEU A 80 -15.03 -1.46 11.77
CA LEU A 80 -16.24 -0.89 11.22
C LEU A 80 -16.73 0.13 12.26
N GLU A 81 -16.98 1.37 11.85
CA GLU A 81 -17.58 2.41 12.72
C GLU A 81 -19.06 2.11 13.07
N ILE A 82 -19.50 0.87 12.88
CA ILE A 82 -20.89 0.45 13.02
C ILE A 82 -20.93 -0.56 14.18
N ASP A 83 -21.54 -0.16 15.29
CA ASP A 83 -21.91 -1.08 16.39
C ASP A 83 -22.90 -2.11 15.83
N VAL A 84 -22.42 -3.29 15.46
CA VAL A 84 -23.30 -4.41 15.08
C VAL A 84 -22.79 -5.70 15.71
N ASP A 85 -23.66 -6.35 16.49
CA ASP A 85 -23.40 -7.56 17.28
C ASP A 85 -23.17 -8.85 16.45
N ASN A 86 -22.91 -8.79 15.13
CA ASN A 86 -22.79 -10.01 14.33
C ASN A 86 -21.96 -9.88 13.04
N ALA A 87 -20.98 -10.78 12.85
CA ALA A 87 -20.04 -10.76 11.72
C ALA A 87 -20.69 -11.08 10.35
N VAL A 88 -21.79 -11.84 10.32
CA VAL A 88 -22.55 -12.10 9.07
C VAL A 88 -23.20 -10.80 8.53
N LEU A 89 -23.35 -9.78 9.38
CA LEU A 89 -23.84 -8.46 9.00
C LEU A 89 -22.71 -7.55 8.49
N GLU A 90 -21.44 -7.97 8.43
CA GLU A 90 -20.33 -7.07 8.08
C GLU A 90 -20.34 -6.65 6.61
N CYS A 91 -20.43 -7.62 5.67
CA CYS A 91 -20.58 -7.29 4.25
C CYS A 91 -21.90 -6.55 3.98
N GLU A 92 -22.97 -6.89 4.69
CA GLU A 92 -24.25 -6.19 4.58
C GLU A 92 -24.18 -4.76 5.12
N ALA A 93 -23.47 -4.54 6.22
CA ALA A 93 -23.22 -3.21 6.79
C ALA A 93 -22.34 -2.37 5.88
N ILE A 94 -21.31 -2.96 5.25
CA ILE A 94 -20.48 -2.27 4.24
C ILE A 94 -21.34 -1.91 3.02
N VAL A 95 -22.17 -2.82 2.52
CA VAL A 95 -23.08 -2.54 1.41
C VAL A 95 -24.05 -1.41 1.78
N ALA A 96 -24.67 -1.47 2.96
CA ALA A 96 -25.59 -0.44 3.46
C ALA A 96 -24.90 0.92 3.64
N GLU A 97 -23.66 0.94 4.11
CA GLU A 97 -22.82 2.14 4.19
C GLU A 97 -22.58 2.74 2.80
N ARG A 98 -22.19 1.91 1.84
CA ARG A 98 -21.95 2.34 0.45
C ARG A 98 -23.23 2.83 -0.22
N GLU A 99 -24.36 2.20 0.08
CA GLU A 99 -25.68 2.63 -0.36
C GLU A 99 -26.03 4.00 0.23
N ARG A 100 -25.86 4.21 1.55
CA ARG A 100 -26.11 5.50 2.19
C ARG A 100 -25.25 6.62 1.60
N GLN A 101 -23.98 6.33 1.32
CA GLN A 101 -23.06 7.26 0.67
C GLN A 101 -23.47 7.59 -0.76
N LEU A 102 -24.00 6.60 -1.50
CA LEU A 102 -24.56 6.79 -2.83
C LEU A 102 -25.81 7.66 -2.77
N GLU A 103 -26.74 7.42 -1.84
CA GLU A 103 -27.95 8.23 -1.65
C GLU A 103 -27.62 9.67 -1.26
N ALA A 104 -26.67 9.89 -0.35
CA ALA A 104 -26.22 11.24 0.00
C ALA A 104 -25.67 12.00 -1.23
N CYS A 105 -24.91 11.32 -2.09
CA CYS A 105 -24.42 11.92 -3.34
C CYS A 105 -25.55 12.23 -4.33
N LYS A 106 -26.57 11.37 -4.42
CA LYS A 106 -27.78 11.61 -5.22
C LYS A 106 -28.55 12.84 -4.70
N GLU A 107 -28.71 12.99 -3.39
CA GLU A 107 -29.35 14.17 -2.80
C GLU A 107 -28.61 15.47 -3.11
N ASP A 108 -27.29 15.47 -3.03
CA ASP A 108 -26.48 16.64 -3.36
C ASP A 108 -26.64 17.05 -4.84
N LEU A 109 -26.69 16.07 -5.74
CA LEU A 109 -26.99 16.29 -7.15
C LEU A 109 -28.43 16.81 -7.35
N ALA A 110 -29.42 16.21 -6.68
CA ALA A 110 -30.82 16.63 -6.73
C ALA A 110 -31.03 18.07 -6.25
N LYS A 111 -30.24 18.54 -5.27
CA LYS A 111 -30.24 19.94 -4.81
C LYS A 111 -29.51 20.88 -5.79
N THR A 112 -28.47 20.39 -6.45
CA THR A 112 -27.59 21.20 -7.31
C THR A 112 -28.19 21.45 -8.70
N LEU A 113 -28.77 20.42 -9.32
CA LEU A 113 -29.26 20.48 -10.71
C LEU A 113 -30.35 21.56 -10.95
N PRO A 114 -31.39 21.70 -10.09
CA PRO A 114 -32.42 22.72 -10.30
C PRO A 114 -31.85 24.15 -10.24
N ARG A 115 -30.96 24.41 -9.28
CA ARG A 115 -30.26 25.70 -9.15
C ARG A 115 -29.47 26.01 -10.42
N MET A 116 -28.79 25.01 -10.97
CA MET A 116 -28.00 25.18 -12.19
C MET A 116 -28.87 25.39 -13.43
N GLN A 117 -29.98 24.66 -13.55
CA GLN A 117 -30.95 24.84 -14.63
C GLN A 117 -31.57 26.25 -14.60
N GLU A 118 -31.89 26.78 -13.42
CA GLU A 118 -32.38 28.16 -13.27
C GLU A 118 -31.35 29.19 -13.74
N GLN A 119 -30.09 29.07 -13.28
CA GLN A 119 -29.02 29.97 -13.71
C GLN A 119 -28.75 29.87 -15.22
N HIS A 120 -28.79 28.67 -15.77
CA HIS A 120 -28.68 28.43 -17.20
C HIS A 120 -29.77 29.15 -18.00
N ALA A 121 -31.03 29.04 -17.56
CA ALA A 121 -32.16 29.68 -18.22
C ALA A 121 -32.06 31.22 -18.19
N LEU A 122 -31.56 31.80 -17.10
CA LEU A 122 -31.31 33.24 -17.00
C LEU A 122 -30.21 33.70 -17.98
N VAL A 123 -29.08 32.99 -18.03
CA VAL A 123 -27.98 33.32 -18.96
C VAL A 123 -28.43 33.20 -20.43
N LEU A 124 -29.20 32.16 -20.79
CA LEU A 124 -29.75 32.01 -22.15
C LEU A 124 -30.78 33.07 -22.55
N ARG A 125 -31.44 33.73 -21.59
CA ARG A 125 -32.37 34.84 -21.89
C ARG A 125 -31.63 36.09 -22.31
N GLU A 126 -30.44 36.29 -21.77
CA GLU A 126 -29.67 37.53 -21.90
C GLU A 126 -28.48 37.40 -22.87
N GLN A 127 -28.05 36.17 -23.20
CA GLN A 127 -26.99 35.87 -24.17
C GLN A 127 -27.44 34.80 -25.18
N SER A 128 -27.33 35.12 -26.48
CA SER A 128 -27.65 34.22 -27.59
C SER A 128 -26.44 33.34 -27.93
N GLY A 129 -26.17 32.30 -27.12
CA GLY A 129 -25.10 31.34 -27.37
C GLY A 129 -25.19 30.09 -26.48
N PRO A 130 -24.55 28.97 -26.87
CA PRO A 130 -24.50 27.76 -26.05
C PRO A 130 -23.82 28.04 -24.70
N THR A 131 -24.31 27.40 -23.65
CA THR A 131 -23.68 27.51 -22.32
C THR A 131 -22.98 26.21 -21.96
N PRO A 132 -21.90 26.25 -21.16
CA PRO A 132 -21.19 25.04 -20.76
C PRO A 132 -22.03 24.03 -19.97
N PHE A 133 -23.10 24.51 -19.31
CA PHE A 133 -24.08 23.63 -18.66
C PHE A 133 -25.02 22.99 -19.69
N GLY A 134 -25.53 23.75 -20.66
CA GLY A 134 -26.36 23.20 -21.74
C GLY A 134 -25.63 22.16 -22.59
N ASP A 135 -24.37 22.44 -22.96
CA ASP A 135 -23.51 21.48 -23.66
C ASP A 135 -23.27 20.22 -22.81
N TRP A 136 -23.08 20.39 -21.49
CA TRP A 136 -22.92 19.26 -20.58
C TRP A 136 -24.20 18.42 -20.47
N VAL A 137 -25.38 19.04 -20.40
CA VAL A 137 -26.68 18.36 -20.41
C VAL A 137 -26.83 17.51 -21.68
N LYS A 138 -26.48 18.09 -22.84
CA LYS A 138 -26.50 17.40 -24.13
C LYS A 138 -25.62 16.16 -24.15
N VAL A 139 -24.33 16.35 -23.86
CA VAL A 139 -23.35 15.27 -23.86
C VAL A 139 -23.73 14.16 -22.88
N THR A 140 -24.30 14.52 -21.73
CA THR A 140 -24.73 13.54 -20.72
C THR A 140 -25.92 12.71 -21.20
N LYS A 141 -26.85 13.29 -21.96
CA LYS A 141 -27.99 12.54 -22.56
C LYS A 141 -27.55 11.66 -23.72
N ASP A 142 -26.65 12.15 -24.57
CA ASP A 142 -26.21 11.44 -25.77
C ASP A 142 -25.23 10.31 -25.44
N ASN A 143 -24.23 10.57 -24.57
CA ASN A 143 -23.10 9.68 -24.32
C ASN A 143 -23.08 9.07 -22.90
N GLY A 144 -23.95 9.53 -22.01
CA GLY A 144 -23.96 9.12 -20.61
C GLY A 144 -22.76 9.64 -19.79
N VAL A 145 -22.54 9.03 -18.63
CA VAL A 145 -21.48 9.42 -17.67
C VAL A 145 -20.35 8.40 -17.54
N GLY A 146 -20.28 7.43 -18.47
CA GLY A 146 -19.23 6.39 -18.49
C GLY A 146 -19.51 5.17 -17.61
N ASP A 147 -20.71 5.05 -17.05
CA ASP A 147 -21.21 3.83 -16.43
C ASP A 147 -22.74 3.77 -16.60
N ALA A 148 -23.28 2.63 -17.04
CA ALA A 148 -24.68 2.51 -17.46
C ALA A 148 -25.65 2.74 -16.29
N ASP A 149 -25.35 2.22 -15.10
CA ASP A 149 -26.23 2.39 -13.95
C ASP A 149 -26.17 3.82 -13.41
N ALA A 150 -24.96 4.41 -13.37
CA ALA A 150 -24.82 5.83 -13.02
C ALA A 150 -25.50 6.75 -14.05
N THR A 151 -25.50 6.36 -15.33
CA THR A 151 -26.17 7.11 -16.41
C THR A 151 -27.68 7.12 -16.22
N LYS A 152 -28.28 5.96 -15.90
CA LYS A 152 -29.71 5.89 -15.59
C LYS A 152 -30.09 6.81 -14.43
N ILE A 153 -29.33 6.76 -13.34
CA ILE A 153 -29.53 7.62 -12.16
C ILE A 153 -29.43 9.11 -12.56
N MET A 154 -28.40 9.47 -13.33
CA MET A 154 -28.17 10.84 -13.76
C MET A 154 -29.29 11.37 -14.65
N ILE A 155 -29.76 10.58 -15.62
CA ILE A 155 -30.86 10.95 -16.51
C ILE A 155 -32.14 11.18 -15.70
N GLN A 156 -32.46 10.28 -14.76
CA GLN A 156 -33.62 10.45 -13.89
C GLN A 156 -33.54 11.75 -13.07
N LEU A 157 -32.41 12.02 -12.41
CA LEU A 157 -32.20 13.27 -11.65
C LEU A 157 -32.31 14.52 -12.54
N MET A 158 -31.86 14.45 -13.79
CA MET A 158 -31.97 15.54 -14.76
C MET A 158 -33.41 15.77 -15.21
N GLU A 159 -34.20 14.71 -15.39
CA GLU A 159 -35.63 14.80 -15.73
C GLU A 159 -36.43 15.40 -14.57
N GLU A 160 -36.19 14.94 -13.34
CA GLU A 160 -36.81 15.48 -12.12
C GLU A 160 -36.46 16.96 -11.90
N ALA A 161 -35.22 17.36 -12.20
CA ALA A 161 -34.78 18.75 -12.13
C ALA A 161 -35.22 19.60 -13.33
N GLY A 162 -35.83 19.02 -14.36
CA GLY A 162 -36.26 19.72 -15.57
C GLY A 162 -35.10 20.25 -16.44
N CYS A 163 -33.96 19.55 -16.45
CA CYS A 163 -32.77 19.98 -17.19
C CYS A 163 -32.95 19.90 -18.71
N SER A 164 -32.69 21.02 -19.40
CA SER A 164 -32.81 21.13 -20.85
C SER A 164 -31.70 21.97 -21.46
N GLU A 165 -31.27 21.62 -22.68
CA GLU A 165 -30.26 22.36 -23.46
C GLU A 165 -30.72 23.76 -23.91
N GLY A 166 -32.03 23.97 -23.97
CA GLY A 166 -32.66 25.24 -24.38
C GLY A 166 -33.31 26.01 -23.23
N LYS A 167 -34.08 27.05 -23.57
CA LYS A 167 -34.94 27.78 -22.63
C LYS A 167 -36.08 26.85 -22.16
N GLY A 168 -35.81 26.03 -21.14
CA GLY A 168 -36.83 25.20 -20.51
C GLY A 168 -38.04 26.04 -20.07
N LYS A 169 -39.25 25.51 -20.26
CA LYS A 169 -40.50 26.12 -19.78
C LYS A 169 -40.59 26.02 -18.25
N GLY A 170 -39.90 26.90 -17.53
CA GLY A 170 -40.08 27.04 -16.09
C GLY A 170 -41.41 27.73 -15.78
N LYS A 171 -42.39 27.00 -15.23
CA LYS A 171 -43.55 27.58 -14.53
C LYS A 171 -43.02 28.33 -13.31
N VAL A 172 -43.19 29.65 -13.29
CA VAL A 172 -42.94 30.48 -12.11
C VAL A 172 -44.09 30.25 -11.14
N SER A 173 -43.87 29.47 -10.07
CA SER A 173 -44.76 29.49 -8.92
C SER A 173 -44.38 30.68 -8.03
N ALA A 174 -45.14 31.77 -8.16
CA ALA A 174 -45.11 32.83 -7.17
C ALA A 174 -45.86 32.32 -5.93
N SER A 175 -45.13 32.02 -4.84
CA SER A 175 -45.73 31.86 -3.51
C SER A 175 -45.36 33.06 -2.65
N THR A 176 -46.41 33.84 -2.41
CA THR A 176 -46.60 34.95 -1.49
C THR A 176 -45.80 34.82 -0.20
N ALA A 177 -45.02 35.85 0.11
CA ALA A 177 -44.40 36.05 1.41
C ALA A 177 -45.47 36.40 2.46
N SER A 178 -45.57 35.58 3.51
CA SER A 178 -46.14 35.99 4.80
C SER A 178 -44.98 36.24 5.78
N ASN A 179 -44.90 37.49 6.23
CA ASN A 179 -44.12 37.94 7.38
C ASN A 179 -44.40 37.06 8.61
N GLU A 180 -43.34 36.64 9.31
CA GLU A 180 -43.29 36.61 10.78
C GLU A 180 -41.87 36.30 11.29
N GLY A 181 -41.48 36.94 12.39
CA GLY A 181 -40.49 36.39 13.32
C GLY A 181 -39.06 36.90 13.22
N ALA A 182 -38.81 38.12 13.69
CA ALA A 182 -37.48 38.59 14.02
C ALA A 182 -36.92 37.85 15.26
N SER A 183 -35.75 37.21 15.13
CA SER A 183 -34.89 36.87 16.28
C SER A 183 -33.42 37.08 15.94
N LYS A 184 -32.79 37.92 16.76
CA LYS A 184 -31.40 38.36 16.71
C LYS A 184 -30.43 37.20 16.96
N GLU A 185 -29.49 36.97 16.05
CA GLU A 185 -28.23 36.33 16.39
C GLU A 185 -27.01 37.14 15.94
N LYS A 186 -25.99 37.09 16.80
CA LYS A 186 -24.85 38.00 16.92
C LYS A 186 -23.86 37.84 15.76
N LYS A 187 -23.45 38.98 15.19
CA LYS A 187 -22.26 39.12 14.33
C LYS A 187 -21.00 38.65 15.07
N VAL A 188 -20.46 37.50 14.67
CA VAL A 188 -19.04 37.19 14.82
C VAL A 188 -18.33 37.69 13.57
N LYS A 189 -17.39 38.63 13.75
CA LYS A 189 -16.52 39.16 12.69
C LYS A 189 -15.44 38.13 12.38
N THR A 190 -15.52 37.48 11.23
CA THR A 190 -14.36 36.88 10.57
C THR A 190 -14.14 37.61 9.24
N SER A 191 -12.96 38.22 9.12
CA SER A 191 -12.48 38.91 7.94
C SER A 191 -12.17 37.91 6.83
N GLY A 192 -13.17 37.61 6.01
CA GLY A 192 -13.02 36.92 4.73
C GLY A 192 -13.75 37.74 3.67
N LYS A 193 -13.08 38.05 2.56
CA LYS A 193 -13.59 38.87 1.45
C LYS A 193 -15.02 38.45 1.07
N SER A 194 -15.98 39.37 1.22
CA SER A 194 -17.34 39.21 0.74
C SER A 194 -17.32 39.07 -0.78
N VAL A 195 -17.78 37.93 -1.30
CA VAL A 195 -18.07 37.75 -2.73
C VAL A 195 -19.19 38.75 -3.11
N PRO A 196 -19.02 39.59 -4.15
CA PRO A 196 -20.07 40.52 -4.55
C PRO A 196 -21.28 39.74 -5.09
N LYS A 197 -22.50 40.23 -4.83
CA LYS A 197 -23.68 39.77 -5.59
C LYS A 197 -23.44 40.10 -7.08
N PRO A 198 -23.66 39.16 -8.02
CA PRO A 198 -23.37 39.41 -9.42
C PRO A 198 -24.42 40.36 -10.00
N GLU A 199 -24.04 41.63 -10.17
CA GLU A 199 -24.90 42.67 -10.75
C GLU A 199 -24.74 42.75 -12.28
N ASN A 200 -23.84 41.98 -12.90
CA ASN A 200 -23.66 41.98 -14.36
C ASN A 200 -23.65 40.57 -15.00
N ILE A 201 -24.09 40.48 -16.25
CA ILE A 201 -24.35 39.21 -16.99
C ILE A 201 -23.09 38.34 -17.11
N ALA A 202 -21.92 38.98 -17.30
CA ALA A 202 -20.63 38.31 -17.40
C ALA A 202 -20.26 37.53 -16.12
N ASP A 203 -20.62 38.05 -14.95
CA ASP A 203 -20.35 37.40 -13.66
C ASP A 203 -21.23 36.17 -13.47
N ARG A 204 -22.49 36.22 -13.92
CA ARG A 204 -23.41 35.07 -13.91
C ARG A 204 -22.93 33.96 -14.85
N ALA A 205 -22.51 34.33 -16.07
CA ALA A 205 -21.98 33.37 -17.03
C ALA A 205 -20.65 32.74 -16.53
N TRP A 206 -19.79 33.52 -15.87
CA TRP A 206 -18.58 33.00 -15.22
C TRP A 206 -18.92 32.04 -14.07
N LYS A 207 -19.87 32.41 -13.20
CA LYS A 207 -20.30 31.56 -12.09
C LYS A 207 -20.93 30.25 -12.56
N LEU A 208 -21.74 30.28 -13.63
CA LEU A 208 -22.33 29.08 -14.23
C LEU A 208 -21.24 28.11 -14.74
N ARG A 209 -20.14 28.63 -15.29
CA ARG A 209 -18.98 27.80 -15.68
C ARG A 209 -18.36 27.11 -14.47
N GLU A 210 -18.10 27.86 -13.41
CA GLU A 210 -17.50 27.31 -12.19
C GLU A 210 -18.41 26.25 -11.54
N ASP A 211 -19.70 26.56 -11.41
CA ASP A 211 -20.71 25.61 -10.91
C ASP A 211 -20.77 24.35 -11.81
N THR A 212 -20.58 24.48 -13.12
CA THR A 212 -20.52 23.33 -14.06
C THR A 212 -19.29 22.46 -13.82
N HIS A 213 -18.15 23.05 -13.47
CA HIS A 213 -16.96 22.29 -13.07
C HIS A 213 -17.19 21.51 -11.77
N VAL A 214 -17.85 22.13 -10.79
CA VAL A 214 -18.23 21.46 -9.53
C VAL A 214 -19.20 20.31 -9.80
N LEU A 215 -20.22 20.52 -10.64
CA LEU A 215 -21.15 19.46 -11.03
C LEU A 215 -20.44 18.27 -11.68
N ARG A 216 -19.51 18.53 -12.62
CA ARG A 216 -18.72 17.44 -13.25
C ARG A 216 -17.92 16.64 -12.21
N LYS A 217 -17.45 17.26 -11.13
CA LYS A 217 -16.79 16.53 -10.02
C LYS A 217 -17.80 15.68 -9.24
N LEU A 218 -18.96 16.23 -8.89
CA LEU A 218 -20.03 15.48 -8.22
C LEU A 218 -20.52 14.28 -9.05
N VAL A 219 -20.62 14.42 -10.37
CA VAL A 219 -21.01 13.32 -11.26
C VAL A 219 -19.91 12.24 -11.32
N LYS A 220 -18.63 12.62 -11.29
CA LYS A 220 -17.53 11.65 -11.16
C LYS A 220 -17.55 10.93 -9.81
N GLU A 221 -17.95 11.62 -8.74
CA GLU A 221 -18.19 11.00 -7.43
C GLU A 221 -19.32 9.98 -7.50
N LEU A 222 -20.47 10.34 -8.10
CA LEU A 222 -21.59 9.42 -8.32
C LEU A 222 -21.14 8.14 -9.04
N VAL A 223 -20.41 8.25 -10.15
CA VAL A 223 -19.90 7.10 -10.91
C VAL A 223 -19.00 6.22 -10.03
N ALA A 224 -18.13 6.82 -9.22
CA ALA A 224 -17.27 6.08 -8.31
C ALA A 224 -18.08 5.35 -7.21
N ARG A 225 -19.09 6.00 -6.62
CA ARG A 225 -19.96 5.41 -5.60
C ARG A 225 -20.81 4.26 -6.15
N VAL A 226 -21.37 4.40 -7.35
CA VAL A 226 -22.09 3.32 -8.05
C VAL A 226 -21.18 2.11 -8.27
N ARG A 227 -19.96 2.33 -8.77
CA ARG A 227 -18.98 1.26 -9.03
C ARG A 227 -18.53 0.57 -7.74
N SER A 228 -18.23 1.32 -6.68
CA SER A 228 -17.85 0.77 -5.37
C SER A 228 -19.01 -0.03 -4.76
N HIS A 229 -20.23 0.51 -4.77
CA HIS A 229 -21.43 -0.21 -4.33
C HIS A 229 -21.64 -1.52 -5.12
N ARG A 230 -21.53 -1.48 -6.47
CA ARG A 230 -21.61 -2.68 -7.32
C ARG A 230 -20.56 -3.72 -6.96
N PHE A 231 -19.32 -3.30 -6.71
CA PHE A 231 -18.24 -4.19 -6.31
C PHE A 231 -18.54 -4.89 -4.97
N PHE A 232 -18.96 -4.16 -3.95
CA PHE A 232 -19.30 -4.75 -2.65
C PHE A 232 -20.54 -5.65 -2.70
N LEU A 233 -21.53 -5.34 -3.53
CA LEU A 233 -22.63 -6.25 -3.83
C LEU A 233 -22.13 -7.54 -4.48
N ALA A 234 -21.23 -7.43 -5.46
CA ALA A 234 -20.62 -8.60 -6.10
C ALA A 234 -19.82 -9.44 -5.11
N VAL A 235 -19.05 -8.82 -4.22
CA VAL A 235 -18.31 -9.52 -3.15
C VAL A 235 -19.26 -10.26 -2.22
N ARG A 236 -20.30 -9.58 -1.69
CA ARG A 236 -21.33 -10.18 -0.83
C ARG A 236 -21.98 -11.39 -1.50
N ASP A 237 -22.30 -11.27 -2.78
CA ASP A 237 -23.00 -12.33 -3.50
C ASP A 237 -22.07 -13.49 -3.93
N LEU A 238 -20.75 -13.26 -3.99
CA LEU A 238 -19.74 -14.27 -4.30
C LEU A 238 -19.20 -14.98 -3.06
N GLN A 239 -19.57 -14.57 -1.84
CA GLN A 239 -19.28 -15.31 -0.62
C GLN A 239 -19.87 -16.72 -0.71
N GLN A 240 -19.10 -17.73 -0.29
CA GLN A 240 -19.40 -19.15 -0.54
C GLN A 240 -20.77 -19.62 -0.02
N ASP A 241 -21.32 -19.00 1.04
CA ASP A 241 -22.63 -19.33 1.60
C ASP A 241 -23.82 -18.89 0.74
N ARG A 242 -23.64 -17.91 -0.16
CA ARG A 242 -24.66 -17.40 -1.09
C ARG A 242 -24.34 -17.69 -2.56
N ALA A 243 -23.15 -18.23 -2.84
CA ALA A 243 -22.65 -18.50 -4.19
C ALA A 243 -23.59 -19.38 -5.06
N HIS A 244 -24.45 -20.19 -4.43
CA HIS A 244 -25.38 -21.09 -5.14
C HIS A 244 -26.65 -20.35 -5.64
N GLU A 245 -26.89 -19.13 -5.18
CA GLU A 245 -28.10 -18.36 -5.50
C GLU A 245 -27.91 -17.45 -6.72
N LYS A 246 -26.66 -17.14 -7.10
CA LYS A 246 -26.36 -16.16 -8.14
C LYS A 246 -25.84 -16.82 -9.42
N ILE A 247 -26.68 -16.78 -10.45
CA ILE A 247 -26.29 -17.16 -11.81
C ILE A 247 -25.49 -16.01 -12.41
N VAL A 248 -24.22 -16.27 -12.72
CA VAL A 248 -23.34 -15.30 -13.39
C VAL A 248 -23.07 -15.76 -14.81
N ASP A 249 -23.40 -14.90 -15.77
CA ASP A 249 -23.08 -15.09 -17.18
C ASP A 249 -21.85 -14.25 -17.56
N CYS A 250 -21.01 -14.77 -18.45
CA CYS A 250 -19.90 -14.00 -18.98
C CYS A 250 -20.39 -13.05 -20.09
N PRO A 251 -20.25 -11.73 -19.92
CA PRO A 251 -20.69 -10.74 -20.91
C PRO A 251 -19.81 -10.72 -22.17
N SER A 252 -18.55 -11.16 -22.10
CA SER A 252 -17.60 -11.10 -23.23
C SER A 252 -17.62 -12.34 -24.12
N CYS A 253 -17.81 -13.53 -23.55
CA CYS A 253 -17.81 -14.78 -24.33
C CYS A 253 -19.17 -15.48 -24.39
N GLY A 254 -20.19 -14.95 -23.70
CA GLY A 254 -21.55 -15.49 -23.72
C GLY A 254 -21.73 -16.80 -22.94
N ARG A 255 -20.68 -17.34 -22.30
CA ARG A 255 -20.81 -18.50 -21.41
C ARG A 255 -21.84 -18.22 -20.32
N LYS A 256 -22.82 -19.12 -20.20
CA LYS A 256 -23.92 -19.01 -19.26
C LYS A 256 -23.66 -19.84 -18.01
N ASN A 257 -24.17 -19.39 -16.87
CA ASN A 257 -24.11 -20.12 -15.60
C ASN A 257 -22.70 -20.60 -15.24
N LEU A 258 -21.78 -19.64 -15.08
CA LEU A 258 -20.38 -19.93 -14.75
C LEU A 258 -20.29 -20.65 -13.39
N PRO A 259 -19.44 -21.69 -13.28
CA PRO A 259 -19.16 -22.29 -11.98
C PRO A 259 -18.45 -21.27 -11.10
N TRP A 260 -18.73 -21.28 -9.79
CA TRP A 260 -18.24 -20.28 -8.85
C TRP A 260 -16.72 -20.07 -8.92
N GLU A 261 -15.96 -21.15 -9.09
CA GLU A 261 -14.50 -21.12 -9.19
C GLU A 261 -13.96 -20.36 -10.41
N ASP A 262 -14.73 -20.30 -11.49
CA ASP A 262 -14.37 -19.60 -12.73
C ASP A 262 -14.80 -18.13 -12.72
N ILE A 263 -15.51 -17.66 -11.69
CA ILE A 263 -15.98 -16.28 -11.63
C ILE A 263 -14.87 -15.37 -11.14
N ALA A 264 -14.68 -14.24 -11.83
CA ALA A 264 -13.88 -13.13 -11.37
C ALA A 264 -14.67 -11.82 -11.45
N VAL A 265 -14.34 -10.90 -10.54
CA VAL A 265 -14.91 -9.55 -10.47
C VAL A 265 -13.81 -8.51 -10.58
N LEU A 266 -14.08 -7.43 -11.30
CA LEU A 266 -13.19 -6.27 -11.38
C LEU A 266 -13.45 -5.32 -10.22
N SER A 267 -12.45 -5.07 -9.38
CA SER A 267 -12.60 -4.12 -8.26
C SER A 267 -12.83 -2.67 -8.72
N SER A 268 -12.43 -2.32 -9.95
CA SER A 268 -12.53 -0.95 -10.47
C SER A 268 -13.96 -0.56 -10.85
N CYS A 269 -14.84 -1.54 -11.09
CA CYS A 269 -16.21 -1.29 -11.55
C CYS A 269 -17.28 -2.24 -11.02
N GLY A 270 -16.90 -3.35 -10.36
CA GLY A 270 -17.80 -4.37 -9.84
C GLY A 270 -18.37 -5.33 -10.89
N HIS A 271 -17.95 -5.26 -12.16
CA HIS A 271 -18.44 -6.17 -13.19
C HIS A 271 -17.77 -7.55 -13.11
N MET A 272 -18.58 -8.59 -13.35
CA MET A 272 -18.17 -9.99 -13.28
C MET A 272 -18.11 -10.65 -14.65
N GLY A 273 -17.30 -11.71 -14.76
CA GLY A 273 -17.23 -12.58 -15.92
C GLY A 273 -16.41 -13.83 -15.62
N CYS A 274 -16.15 -14.67 -16.63
CA CYS A 274 -15.23 -15.79 -16.43
C CYS A 274 -13.80 -15.27 -16.28
N GLU A 275 -12.98 -15.97 -15.50
CA GLU A 275 -11.61 -15.57 -15.19
C GLU A 275 -10.81 -15.23 -16.45
N GLU A 276 -10.90 -16.07 -17.48
CA GLU A 276 -10.18 -15.86 -18.75
C GLU A 276 -10.57 -14.53 -19.43
N CYS A 277 -11.86 -14.18 -19.45
CA CYS A 277 -12.31 -12.94 -20.09
C CYS A 277 -12.00 -11.72 -19.25
N VAL A 278 -12.11 -11.84 -17.91
CA VAL A 278 -11.74 -10.75 -17.00
C VAL A 278 -10.24 -10.47 -17.10
N ARG A 279 -9.38 -11.51 -17.08
CA ARG A 279 -7.94 -11.36 -17.29
C ARG A 279 -7.59 -10.87 -18.68
N GLY A 280 -8.31 -11.34 -19.70
CA GLY A 280 -8.18 -10.86 -21.06
C GLY A 280 -8.46 -9.36 -21.18
N ALA A 281 -9.52 -8.87 -20.52
CA ALA A 281 -9.88 -7.46 -20.48
C ALA A 281 -8.80 -6.58 -19.84
N THR A 282 -8.06 -7.13 -18.89
CA THR A 282 -6.98 -6.45 -18.18
C THR A 282 -5.60 -6.58 -18.82
N SER A 283 -5.48 -7.37 -19.90
CA SER A 283 -4.22 -7.59 -20.61
C SER A 283 -3.73 -6.32 -21.32
N MET A 284 -2.42 -6.23 -21.51
CA MET A 284 -1.77 -5.10 -22.17
C MET A 284 -2.34 -4.90 -23.57
N GLY A 285 -2.87 -3.70 -23.85
CA GLY A 285 -3.52 -3.35 -25.12
C GLY A 285 -5.06 -3.40 -25.10
N SER A 286 -5.69 -4.03 -24.10
CA SER A 286 -7.13 -3.91 -23.86
C SER A 286 -7.43 -2.89 -22.78
N GLU A 287 -6.95 -3.13 -21.55
CA GLU A 287 -7.15 -2.27 -20.36
C GLU A 287 -8.58 -1.72 -20.14
N VAL A 288 -9.59 -2.53 -20.47
CA VAL A 288 -11.02 -2.13 -20.41
C VAL A 288 -11.81 -2.99 -19.44
N CYS A 289 -12.99 -2.51 -19.07
CA CYS A 289 -13.99 -3.31 -18.37
C CYS A 289 -14.34 -4.59 -19.16
N VAL A 290 -14.62 -5.68 -18.45
CA VAL A 290 -15.06 -6.97 -19.03
C VAL A 290 -16.28 -6.83 -19.93
N LEU A 291 -17.18 -5.87 -19.68
CA LEU A 291 -18.34 -5.62 -20.56
C LEU A 291 -17.95 -5.14 -21.96
N ALA A 292 -16.88 -4.35 -22.07
CA ALA A 292 -16.37 -3.82 -23.34
C ALA A 292 -15.41 -4.80 -24.04
N PHE A 293 -14.79 -5.69 -23.27
CA PHE A 293 -13.88 -6.71 -23.80
C PHE A 293 -14.61 -7.63 -24.79
N LYS A 294 -14.07 -7.74 -26.02
CA LYS A 294 -14.65 -8.46 -27.19
C LYS A 294 -15.96 -7.91 -27.77
N ASN A 295 -16.62 -6.97 -27.09
CA ASN A 295 -17.89 -6.38 -27.53
C ASN A 295 -17.73 -4.98 -28.15
N GLY A 296 -16.59 -4.31 -27.93
CA GLY A 296 -16.33 -2.94 -28.39
C GLY A 296 -16.59 -1.89 -27.30
N ALA A 297 -15.98 -0.71 -27.43
CA ALA A 297 -16.00 0.34 -26.41
C ALA A 297 -17.41 0.85 -26.08
N ASP A 298 -18.29 0.91 -27.09
CA ASP A 298 -19.65 1.45 -26.95
C ASP A 298 -20.68 0.39 -26.52
N ALA A 299 -20.35 -0.91 -26.63
CA ALA A 299 -21.29 -1.99 -26.36
C ALA A 299 -21.41 -2.35 -24.87
N GLY A 300 -20.42 -1.98 -24.05
CA GLY A 300 -20.29 -2.42 -22.66
C GLY A 300 -20.85 -1.47 -21.61
N GLY A 301 -21.24 -0.25 -21.96
CA GLY A 301 -21.83 0.72 -21.02
C GLY A 301 -20.95 1.12 -19.82
N CYS A 302 -19.68 0.71 -19.75
CA CYS A 302 -18.78 1.03 -18.64
C CYS A 302 -17.37 1.35 -19.17
N SER A 303 -16.92 2.57 -18.94
CA SER A 303 -15.60 3.08 -19.36
C SER A 303 -14.52 2.92 -18.29
N ALA A 304 -14.71 2.02 -17.32
CA ALA A 304 -13.71 1.76 -16.30
C ALA A 304 -12.47 1.12 -16.94
N GLY A 305 -11.30 1.75 -16.73
CA GLY A 305 -10.02 1.11 -17.00
C GLY A 305 -9.80 -0.05 -16.04
N ALA A 306 -9.25 -1.14 -16.54
CA ALA A 306 -8.96 -2.32 -15.73
C ALA A 306 -7.57 -2.87 -16.07
N ARG A 307 -6.79 -3.18 -15.04
CA ARG A 307 -5.45 -3.79 -15.10
C ARG A 307 -5.46 -5.11 -14.36
N ASP A 308 -4.43 -5.94 -14.54
CA ASP A 308 -4.42 -7.31 -14.00
C ASP A 308 -4.57 -7.33 -12.47
N HIS A 309 -4.04 -6.31 -11.78
CA HIS A 309 -4.26 -6.17 -10.35
C HIS A 309 -5.73 -5.93 -9.97
N ASN A 310 -6.60 -5.41 -10.85
CA ASN A 310 -8.03 -5.21 -10.52
C ASN A 310 -8.83 -6.52 -10.47
N VAL A 311 -8.25 -7.66 -10.84
CA VAL A 311 -8.93 -8.95 -10.93
C VAL A 311 -9.01 -9.61 -9.55
N VAL A 312 -10.24 -9.79 -9.06
CA VAL A 312 -10.53 -10.54 -7.82
C VAL A 312 -11.24 -11.84 -8.19
N LYS A 313 -10.65 -12.99 -7.89
CA LYS A 313 -11.29 -14.29 -8.15
C LYS A 313 -12.31 -14.61 -7.06
N ALA A 314 -13.43 -15.22 -7.41
CA ALA A 314 -14.40 -15.66 -6.41
C ALA A 314 -13.79 -16.65 -5.40
N THR A 315 -12.90 -17.54 -5.85
CA THR A 315 -12.13 -18.46 -4.98
C THR A 315 -11.34 -17.76 -3.88
N THR A 316 -10.95 -16.51 -4.10
CA THR A 316 -10.19 -15.73 -3.13
C THR A 316 -11.09 -15.07 -2.06
N LEU A 317 -12.40 -15.03 -2.26
CA LEU A 317 -13.35 -14.42 -1.31
C LEU A 317 -13.89 -15.41 -0.26
N GLY A 318 -13.63 -16.71 -0.38
CA GLY A 318 -13.76 -17.70 0.70
C GLY A 318 -15.13 -17.83 1.40
N LYS A 319 -15.15 -18.71 2.41
CA LYS A 319 -16.21 -18.83 3.43
C LYS A 319 -15.73 -18.06 4.65
N ASP A 320 -16.57 -17.20 5.20
CA ASP A 320 -16.31 -16.68 6.53
C ASP A 320 -16.69 -17.79 7.52
N GLU A 321 -15.73 -18.23 8.35
CA GLU A 321 -16.08 -19.09 9.49
C GLU A 321 -17.05 -18.30 10.38
N GLN A 322 -18.10 -18.95 10.89
CA GLN A 322 -19.03 -18.33 11.84
C GLN A 322 -18.23 -17.70 12.99
N HIS A 323 -18.12 -16.37 13.00
CA HIS A 323 -17.50 -15.63 14.07
C HIS A 323 -18.54 -15.45 15.18
N ASP A 324 -18.65 -16.44 16.06
CA ASP A 324 -19.52 -16.42 17.25
C ASP A 324 -18.99 -15.49 18.37
N ARG A 325 -18.49 -14.29 18.05
CA ARG A 325 -17.93 -13.38 19.07
C ARG A 325 -18.79 -12.12 19.23
N ILE A 326 -19.31 -11.96 20.45
CA ILE A 326 -20.02 -10.77 20.95
C ILE A 326 -18.94 -9.79 21.46
N GLY A 327 -18.76 -8.63 20.82
CA GLY A 327 -17.78 -7.60 21.24
C GLY A 327 -17.21 -6.75 20.10
N LYS A 328 -16.27 -5.85 20.42
CA LYS A 328 -15.58 -5.03 19.42
C LYS A 328 -14.63 -5.87 18.58
N HIS A 329 -14.72 -5.75 17.26
CA HIS A 329 -13.85 -6.47 16.33
C HIS A 329 -12.65 -5.59 15.93
N PHE A 330 -11.42 -6.09 16.13
CA PHE A 330 -10.19 -5.35 15.78
C PHE A 330 -9.52 -5.85 14.49
N GLY A 331 -10.14 -6.80 13.79
CA GLY A 331 -9.65 -7.43 12.55
C GLY A 331 -8.91 -8.73 12.78
N LYS A 332 -9.06 -9.68 11.85
CA LYS A 332 -8.63 -11.08 12.01
C LYS A 332 -7.17 -11.25 12.43
N LYS A 333 -6.27 -10.36 11.96
CA LYS A 333 -4.85 -10.40 12.30
C LYS A 333 -4.59 -10.08 13.78
N LEU A 334 -5.22 -9.03 14.31
CA LEU A 334 -5.09 -8.68 15.73
C LEU A 334 -5.78 -9.70 16.61
N GLU A 335 -6.97 -10.18 16.21
CA GLU A 335 -7.66 -11.24 16.92
C GLU A 335 -6.78 -12.49 17.06
N ALA A 336 -6.13 -12.94 15.98
CA ALA A 336 -5.21 -14.07 16.02
C ALA A 336 -4.00 -13.85 16.94
N ILE A 337 -3.55 -12.61 17.09
CA ILE A 337 -2.47 -12.27 18.03
C ILE A 337 -2.98 -12.29 19.46
N MET A 338 -4.18 -11.76 19.74
CA MET A 338 -4.79 -11.82 21.06
C MET A 338 -5.03 -13.27 21.48
N ASP A 339 -5.58 -14.08 20.59
CA ASP A 339 -5.82 -15.51 20.82
C ASP A 339 -4.50 -16.27 21.05
N LEU A 340 -3.42 -15.92 20.34
CA LEU A 340 -2.07 -16.45 20.64
C LEU A 340 -1.62 -16.11 22.07
N ILE A 341 -1.84 -14.87 22.50
CA ILE A 341 -1.43 -14.38 23.84
C ILE A 341 -2.24 -15.06 24.95
N GLU A 342 -3.53 -15.27 24.76
CA GLU A 342 -4.43 -15.84 25.76
C GLU A 342 -4.37 -17.37 25.81
N GLU A 343 -4.45 -18.04 24.67
CA GLU A 343 -4.71 -19.48 24.63
C GLU A 343 -3.44 -20.34 24.53
N ARG A 344 -2.36 -19.78 23.96
CA ARG A 344 -1.18 -20.56 23.58
C ARG A 344 0.08 -20.17 24.34
N ILE A 345 0.24 -18.90 24.68
CA ILE A 345 1.38 -18.43 25.47
C ILE A 345 1.04 -18.61 26.96
N PRO A 346 1.89 -19.30 27.75
CA PRO A 346 1.64 -19.46 29.18
C PRO A 346 1.48 -18.12 29.92
N GLU A 347 0.61 -18.06 30.93
CA GLU A 347 0.26 -16.82 31.64
C GLU A 347 1.47 -16.17 32.34
N GLN A 348 2.41 -16.99 32.83
CA GLN A 348 3.63 -16.54 33.51
C GLN A 348 4.70 -16.00 32.56
N GLU A 349 4.59 -16.25 31.25
CA GLU A 349 5.58 -15.83 30.27
C GLU A 349 5.30 -14.42 29.75
N ARG A 350 6.36 -13.64 29.55
CA ARG A 350 6.27 -12.23 29.15
C ARG A 350 6.51 -12.04 27.67
N ILE A 351 5.85 -11.02 27.13
CA ILE A 351 5.72 -10.82 25.69
C ILE A 351 6.16 -9.41 25.31
N LEU A 352 7.02 -9.31 24.30
CA LEU A 352 7.29 -8.06 23.58
C LEU A 352 6.49 -8.05 22.27
N VAL A 353 5.69 -7.01 22.07
CA VAL A 353 4.97 -6.80 20.80
C VAL A 353 5.59 -5.59 20.09
N PHE A 354 6.09 -5.86 18.89
CA PHE A 354 6.77 -4.92 18.04
C PHE A 354 5.80 -4.31 17.02
N VAL A 355 5.58 -3.00 17.11
CA VAL A 355 4.65 -2.23 16.28
C VAL A 355 5.35 -1.00 15.71
N GLN A 356 5.46 -0.90 14.39
CA GLN A 356 6.21 0.18 13.74
C GLN A 356 5.47 1.53 13.65
N PHE A 357 4.13 1.53 13.63
CA PHE A 357 3.32 2.75 13.44
C PHE A 357 2.65 3.22 14.74
N PRO A 358 2.79 4.51 15.14
CA PRO A 358 2.23 5.02 16.40
C PRO A 358 0.69 4.94 16.51
N ASP A 359 -0.02 5.13 15.41
CA ASP A 359 -1.49 5.02 15.34
C ASP A 359 -1.94 3.56 15.46
N LEU A 360 -1.25 2.64 14.79
CA LEU A 360 -1.50 1.20 14.95
C LEU A 360 -1.21 0.74 16.38
N MET A 361 -0.19 1.29 17.05
CA MET A 361 0.10 0.99 18.45
C MET A 361 -1.06 1.35 19.39
N LYS A 362 -1.81 2.43 19.11
CA LYS A 362 -3.02 2.78 19.87
C LYS A 362 -4.13 1.74 19.66
N LYS A 363 -4.26 1.19 18.46
CA LYS A 363 -5.24 0.13 18.14
C LYS A 363 -4.89 -1.19 18.83
N VAL A 364 -3.61 -1.58 18.85
CA VAL A 364 -3.13 -2.75 19.60
C VAL A 364 -3.41 -2.57 21.10
N ALA A 365 -3.13 -1.39 21.65
CA ALA A 365 -3.42 -1.08 23.05
C ALA A 365 -4.92 -1.19 23.37
N ALA A 366 -5.79 -0.69 22.47
CA ALA A 366 -7.24 -0.82 22.63
C ALA A 366 -7.69 -2.28 22.61
N ALA A 367 -7.17 -3.10 21.70
CA ALA A 367 -7.47 -4.53 21.62
C ALA A 367 -7.02 -5.30 22.89
N LEU A 368 -5.83 -5.01 23.40
CA LEU A 368 -5.34 -5.60 24.65
C LEU A 368 -6.21 -5.20 25.85
N SER A 369 -6.62 -3.92 25.94
CA SER A 369 -7.52 -3.45 26.99
C SER A 369 -8.90 -4.11 26.93
N ASP A 370 -9.47 -4.27 25.73
CA ASP A 370 -10.77 -4.91 25.51
C ASP A 370 -10.78 -6.37 25.98
N ARG A 371 -9.66 -7.07 25.72
CA ARG A 371 -9.38 -8.44 26.17
C ARG A 371 -8.94 -8.55 27.64
N GLY A 372 -8.81 -7.43 28.36
CA GLY A 372 -8.37 -7.44 29.77
C GLY A 372 -6.91 -7.84 29.98
N ILE A 373 -6.08 -7.81 28.94
CA ILE A 373 -4.66 -8.18 29.00
C ILE A 373 -3.86 -6.98 29.54
N SER A 374 -3.10 -7.19 30.61
CA SER A 374 -2.25 -6.15 31.19
C SER A 374 -1.06 -5.85 30.27
N PHE A 375 -0.90 -4.58 29.91
CA PHE A 375 0.21 -4.14 29.05
C PHE A 375 0.78 -2.80 29.49
N LEU A 376 2.02 -2.60 29.09
CA LEU A 376 2.76 -1.36 29.28
C LEU A 376 3.14 -0.78 27.92
N GLN A 377 2.92 0.52 27.75
CA GLN A 377 3.31 1.26 26.55
C GLN A 377 4.40 2.27 26.90
N ILE A 378 5.52 2.23 26.17
CA ILE A 378 6.61 3.17 26.39
C ILE A 378 6.30 4.49 25.67
N GLN A 379 5.84 5.49 26.42
CA GLN A 379 5.63 6.85 25.92
C GLN A 379 6.24 7.89 26.87
N GLY A 380 6.57 9.07 26.34
CA GLY A 380 7.03 10.22 27.13
C GLY A 380 8.55 10.38 27.20
N THR A 381 9.02 11.06 28.26
CA THR A 381 10.43 11.45 28.45
C THR A 381 11.33 10.25 28.73
N ALA A 382 12.64 10.35 28.48
CA ALA A 382 13.61 9.26 28.70
C ALA A 382 13.54 8.65 30.11
N ASN A 383 13.29 9.47 31.14
CA ASN A 383 13.15 9.01 32.52
C ASN A 383 11.87 8.18 32.73
N ALA A 384 10.76 8.53 32.06
CA ALA A 384 9.53 7.73 32.08
C ALA A 384 9.75 6.38 31.37
N LYS A 385 10.48 6.38 30.25
CA LYS A 385 10.84 5.16 29.51
C LYS A 385 11.70 4.21 30.35
N SER A 386 12.70 4.73 31.06
CA SER A 386 13.54 3.93 31.97
C SER A 386 12.72 3.29 33.09
N LYS A 387 11.88 4.07 33.78
CA LYS A 387 11.03 3.55 34.86
C LYS A 387 10.05 2.47 34.38
N ALA A 388 9.51 2.63 33.16
CA ALA A 388 8.64 1.65 32.54
C ALA A 388 9.39 0.33 32.28
N LEU A 389 10.59 0.40 31.68
CA LEU A 389 11.44 -0.77 31.44
C LEU A 389 11.86 -1.46 32.75
N ASP A 390 12.19 -0.70 33.79
CA ASP A 390 12.54 -1.25 35.10
C ASP A 390 11.34 -1.96 35.74
N SER A 391 10.14 -1.35 35.65
CA SER A 391 8.89 -1.95 36.14
C SER A 391 8.57 -3.25 35.41
N PHE A 392 8.77 -3.31 34.09
CA PHE A 392 8.53 -4.52 33.30
C PHE A 392 9.54 -5.63 33.58
N GLN A 393 10.73 -5.33 34.09
CA GLN A 393 11.75 -6.33 34.41
C GLN A 393 11.55 -6.98 35.79
N LYS A 394 10.79 -6.35 36.68
CA LYS A 394 10.53 -6.89 38.02
C LYS A 394 9.68 -8.16 37.97
N PRO A 395 10.01 -9.25 38.68
CA PRO A 395 9.22 -10.49 38.67
C PRO A 395 7.75 -10.32 39.10
N ASP A 396 7.46 -9.36 39.97
CA ASP A 396 6.12 -9.03 40.48
C ASP A 396 5.37 -8.01 39.61
N SER A 397 5.90 -7.66 38.44
CA SER A 397 5.22 -6.77 37.50
C SER A 397 3.87 -7.36 37.08
N LYS A 398 2.83 -6.52 37.21
CA LYS A 398 1.48 -6.86 36.76
C LYS A 398 1.34 -6.86 35.23
N ASP A 399 2.27 -6.20 34.52
CA ASP A 399 2.18 -5.97 33.08
C ASP A 399 2.81 -7.15 32.33
N ARG A 400 1.98 -7.92 31.60
CA ARG A 400 2.40 -9.12 30.87
C ARG A 400 3.01 -8.80 29.51
N VAL A 401 2.47 -7.77 28.86
CA VAL A 401 2.84 -7.35 27.51
C VAL A 401 3.56 -6.00 27.52
N LEU A 402 4.65 -5.87 26.78
CA LEU A 402 5.32 -4.59 26.52
C LEU A 402 5.20 -4.22 25.04
N LEU A 403 4.57 -3.07 24.76
CA LEU A 403 4.46 -2.51 23.42
C LEU A 403 5.69 -1.67 23.10
N LEU A 404 6.41 -2.04 22.04
CA LEU A 404 7.61 -1.36 21.58
C LEU A 404 7.48 -0.92 20.12
N ASN A 405 8.00 0.27 19.84
CA ASN A 405 8.25 0.65 18.45
C ASN A 405 9.60 0.09 18.01
N VAL A 406 9.60 -0.61 16.87
CA VAL A 406 10.80 -1.25 16.31
C VAL A 406 11.85 -0.22 15.90
N MET A 407 11.41 0.93 15.40
CA MET A 407 12.28 1.98 14.87
C MET A 407 12.69 3.01 15.93
N ASP A 408 12.18 2.90 17.17
CA ASP A 408 12.51 3.84 18.24
C ASP A 408 13.79 3.40 18.97
N GLU A 409 14.81 4.24 18.89
CA GLU A 409 16.10 4.07 19.57
C GLU A 409 16.00 4.14 21.09
N SER A 410 14.88 4.62 21.64
CA SER A 410 14.72 4.83 23.08
C SER A 410 14.72 3.57 23.95
N ALA A 411 14.60 2.39 23.34
CA ALA A 411 14.85 1.11 24.00
C ALA A 411 16.00 0.33 23.33
N SER A 412 16.78 0.99 22.46
CA SER A 412 18.03 0.47 21.92
C SER A 412 18.99 0.19 23.08
N GLY A 413 19.42 -1.06 23.21
CA GLY A 413 20.28 -1.49 24.31
C GLY A 413 19.55 -1.97 25.57
N ALA A 414 18.22 -1.89 25.65
CA ALA A 414 17.48 -2.46 26.78
C ALA A 414 17.64 -3.99 26.84
N ASN A 415 17.94 -4.52 28.04
CA ASN A 415 18.05 -5.94 28.28
C ASN A 415 16.72 -6.47 28.85
N LEU A 416 15.95 -7.17 28.01
CA LEU A 416 14.60 -7.63 28.34
C LEU A 416 14.53 -9.16 28.35
N THR A 417 15.55 -9.82 28.90
CA THR A 417 15.69 -11.30 28.99
C THR A 417 14.63 -11.97 29.85
N ILE A 418 13.84 -11.19 30.60
CA ILE A 418 12.66 -11.68 31.32
C ILE A 418 11.54 -12.09 30.37
N ALA A 419 11.54 -11.59 29.13
CA ALA A 419 10.56 -11.95 28.12
C ALA A 419 10.93 -13.26 27.42
N ASN A 420 9.91 -14.02 27.04
CA ASN A 420 10.05 -15.30 26.34
C ASN A 420 9.59 -15.18 24.89
N HIS A 421 8.73 -14.21 24.58
CA HIS A 421 8.11 -14.06 23.27
C HIS A 421 8.40 -12.71 22.64
N ALA A 422 8.77 -12.72 21.36
CA ALA A 422 8.85 -11.55 20.50
C ALA A 422 7.82 -11.69 19.38
N ILE A 423 6.81 -10.81 19.34
CA ILE A 423 5.75 -10.81 18.33
C ILE A 423 5.94 -9.62 17.40
N PHE A 424 6.11 -9.89 16.10
CA PHE A 424 6.09 -8.90 15.04
C PHE A 424 4.69 -8.88 14.41
N LEU A 425 3.98 -7.75 14.60
CA LEU A 425 2.62 -7.56 14.08
C LEU A 425 2.57 -7.56 12.55
N SER A 426 3.60 -7.01 11.91
CA SER A 426 3.74 -6.96 10.46
C SER A 426 5.24 -6.97 10.09
N PRO A 427 5.60 -7.29 8.84
CA PRO A 427 6.94 -7.04 8.33
C PRO A 427 7.34 -5.58 8.49
N LEU A 428 8.62 -5.35 8.75
CA LEU A 428 9.17 -4.02 8.91
C LEU A 428 9.20 -3.30 7.56
N LEU A 429 8.60 -2.11 7.50
CA LEU A 429 8.66 -1.24 6.34
C LEU A 429 9.96 -0.43 6.41
N THR A 430 11.05 -1.02 5.94
CA THR A 430 12.38 -0.38 5.91
C THR A 430 12.80 -0.06 4.47
N PRO A 431 13.67 0.94 4.26
CA PRO A 431 14.15 1.30 2.92
C PRO A 431 14.89 0.14 2.22
N SER A 432 15.72 -0.59 2.96
CA SER A 432 16.55 -1.67 2.44
C SER A 432 16.42 -2.98 3.22
N PRO A 433 16.74 -4.13 2.60
CA PRO A 433 16.81 -5.43 3.29
C PRO A 433 17.83 -5.47 4.43
N HIS A 434 18.93 -4.74 4.31
CA HIS A 434 19.91 -4.65 5.39
C HIS A 434 19.33 -4.00 6.65
N ILE A 435 18.64 -2.85 6.48
CA ILE A 435 17.98 -2.18 7.61
C ILE A 435 16.89 -3.07 8.19
N TYR A 436 16.19 -3.85 7.35
CA TYR A 436 15.21 -4.84 7.82
C TYR A 436 15.87 -5.86 8.77
N GLU A 437 16.94 -6.50 8.31
CA GLU A 437 17.66 -7.53 9.07
C GLU A 437 18.27 -6.95 10.35
N ALA A 438 18.90 -5.78 10.27
CA ALA A 438 19.48 -5.10 11.42
C ALA A 438 18.42 -4.73 12.48
N ALA A 439 17.29 -4.14 12.06
CA ALA A 439 16.21 -3.75 12.97
C ALA A 439 15.56 -4.98 13.62
N GLU A 440 15.27 -6.04 12.84
CA GLU A 440 14.69 -7.27 13.37
C GLU A 440 15.67 -7.99 14.32
N THR A 441 16.95 -8.07 13.95
CA THR A 441 18.00 -8.66 14.78
C THR A 441 18.19 -7.90 16.08
N GLN A 442 18.19 -6.56 16.03
CA GLN A 442 18.27 -5.73 17.23
C GLN A 442 17.05 -5.94 18.12
N ALA A 443 15.84 -6.00 17.55
CA ALA A 443 14.61 -6.26 18.29
C ALA A 443 14.64 -7.63 19.00
N ILE A 444 15.05 -8.70 18.28
CA ILE A 444 15.20 -10.05 18.86
C ILE A 444 16.31 -10.08 19.92
N GLY A 445 17.41 -9.35 19.69
CA GLY A 445 18.53 -9.23 20.63
C GLY A 445 18.19 -8.55 21.96
N ARG A 446 17.03 -7.88 22.06
CA ARG A 446 16.51 -7.37 23.34
C ARG A 446 16.02 -8.49 24.25
N VAL A 447 15.49 -9.57 23.67
CA VAL A 447 14.93 -10.71 24.39
C VAL A 447 15.96 -11.83 24.55
N ARG A 448 16.76 -12.08 23.50
CA ARG A 448 17.72 -13.18 23.46
C ARG A 448 19.13 -12.70 23.78
N ARG A 449 19.68 -13.13 24.92
CA ARG A 449 21.09 -12.91 25.29
C ARG A 449 21.84 -14.22 25.57
N TYR A 450 23.17 -14.17 25.43
CA TYR A 450 24.04 -15.31 25.71
C TYR A 450 23.95 -15.71 27.20
N GLY A 451 23.87 -17.01 27.47
CA GLY A 451 23.83 -17.55 28.83
C GLY A 451 22.45 -17.65 29.48
N GLN A 452 21.38 -17.20 28.80
CA GLN A 452 20.02 -17.39 29.33
C GLN A 452 19.55 -18.84 29.17
N THR A 453 18.76 -19.32 30.13
CA THR A 453 18.13 -20.66 30.09
C THR A 453 16.73 -20.65 29.49
N ASN A 454 16.09 -19.47 29.42
CA ASN A 454 14.74 -19.32 28.89
C ASN A 454 14.73 -19.46 27.37
N ARG A 455 13.81 -20.28 26.87
CA ARG A 455 13.57 -20.43 25.44
C ARG A 455 12.86 -19.18 24.91
N VAL A 456 13.42 -18.60 23.85
CA VAL A 456 12.82 -17.44 23.17
C VAL A 456 12.09 -17.89 21.91
N HIS A 457 10.85 -17.44 21.80
CA HIS A 457 9.96 -17.70 20.68
C HIS A 457 9.76 -16.42 19.89
N VAL A 458 9.99 -16.48 18.57
CA VAL A 458 9.75 -15.35 17.66
C VAL A 458 8.53 -15.69 16.81
N TRP A 459 7.54 -14.81 16.85
CA TRP A 459 6.28 -14.92 16.11
C TRP A 459 6.20 -13.82 15.05
N ARG A 460 5.94 -14.20 13.81
CA ARG A 460 5.74 -13.26 12.69
C ARG A 460 4.38 -13.51 12.07
N PHE A 461 3.56 -12.47 11.98
CA PHE A 461 2.22 -12.58 11.39
C PHE A 461 2.21 -11.98 9.99
N LEU A 462 1.84 -12.79 9.00
CA LEU A 462 1.79 -12.42 7.59
C LEU A 462 0.39 -12.62 7.04
N THR A 463 -0.19 -11.59 6.44
CA THR A 463 -1.49 -11.70 5.78
C THR A 463 -1.30 -12.23 4.35
N ARG A 464 -2.01 -13.31 3.99
CA ARG A 464 -1.93 -13.92 2.65
C ARG A 464 -2.36 -12.94 1.55
N ASP A 465 -1.75 -13.08 0.37
CA ASP A 465 -2.07 -12.29 -0.84
C ASP A 465 -2.04 -10.77 -0.60
N SER A 466 -1.14 -10.30 0.26
CA SER A 466 -1.09 -8.92 0.70
C SER A 466 0.33 -8.34 0.68
N ILE A 467 0.41 -7.05 1.00
CA ILE A 467 1.67 -6.32 1.15
C ILE A 467 2.56 -6.91 2.25
N ASP A 468 1.99 -7.60 3.26
CA ASP A 468 2.77 -8.32 4.27
C ASP A 468 3.63 -9.40 3.59
N THR A 469 3.00 -10.26 2.80
CA THR A 469 3.70 -11.33 2.08
C THR A 469 4.69 -10.77 1.08
N GLU A 470 4.30 -9.75 0.32
CA GLU A 470 5.19 -9.12 -0.67
C GLU A 470 6.45 -8.55 -0.02
N ILE A 471 6.31 -7.76 1.05
CA ILE A 471 7.47 -7.20 1.77
C ILE A 471 8.29 -8.32 2.41
N TYR A 472 7.66 -9.27 3.10
CA TYR A 472 8.41 -10.31 3.79
C TYR A 472 9.18 -11.21 2.82
N GLU A 473 8.53 -11.63 1.73
CA GLU A 473 9.14 -12.47 0.71
C GLU A 473 10.26 -11.73 0.00
N ASP A 474 10.04 -10.46 -0.41
CA ASP A 474 11.10 -9.62 -0.98
C ASP A 474 12.30 -9.53 -0.04
N ARG A 475 12.08 -9.16 1.22
CA ARG A 475 13.15 -8.85 2.18
C ARG A 475 13.89 -10.10 2.68
N VAL A 476 13.18 -11.18 2.98
CA VAL A 476 13.71 -12.33 3.72
C VAL A 476 13.98 -13.54 2.82
N THR A 477 13.25 -13.69 1.71
CA THR A 477 13.27 -14.93 0.93
C THR A 477 13.84 -14.73 -0.47
N LEU A 478 13.19 -13.91 -1.28
CA LEU A 478 13.45 -13.78 -2.71
C LEU A 478 14.75 -13.01 -2.98
N PHE A 479 14.94 -11.85 -2.34
CA PHE A 479 16.13 -11.04 -2.56
C PHE A 479 17.44 -11.76 -2.17
N PRO A 480 17.56 -12.38 -0.97
CA PRO A 480 18.77 -13.12 -0.62
C PRO A 480 19.06 -14.29 -1.58
N GLN A 481 18.03 -14.98 -2.08
CA GLN A 481 18.19 -16.06 -3.04
C GLN A 481 18.62 -15.56 -4.43
N ILE A 482 18.01 -14.47 -4.92
CA ILE A 482 18.41 -13.84 -6.18
C ILE A 482 19.87 -13.39 -6.08
N LEU A 483 20.21 -12.67 -5.01
CA LEU A 483 21.55 -12.16 -4.81
C LEU A 483 22.58 -13.29 -4.66
N ALA A 484 22.25 -14.38 -3.96
CA ALA A 484 23.10 -15.56 -3.88
C ALA A 484 23.34 -16.20 -5.26
N ARG A 485 22.30 -16.32 -6.10
CA ARG A 485 22.44 -16.80 -7.48
C ARG A 485 23.30 -15.88 -8.33
N GLN A 486 23.11 -14.56 -8.20
CA GLN A 486 23.94 -13.56 -8.88
C GLN A 486 25.40 -13.66 -8.46
N ILE A 487 25.69 -13.81 -7.17
CA ILE A 487 27.06 -14.01 -6.66
C ILE A 487 27.68 -15.28 -7.26
N GLU A 488 26.96 -16.41 -7.26
CA GLU A 488 27.49 -17.65 -7.85
C GLU A 488 27.69 -17.55 -9.37
N GLN A 489 26.78 -16.87 -10.08
CA GLN A 489 26.94 -16.57 -11.51
C GLN A 489 28.18 -15.70 -11.76
N LEU A 490 28.33 -14.60 -11.01
CA LEU A 490 29.47 -13.69 -11.12
C LEU A 490 30.78 -14.38 -10.74
N LYS A 491 30.80 -15.28 -9.75
CA LYS A 491 31.98 -16.11 -9.39
C LYS A 491 32.44 -17.03 -10.51
N ARG A 492 31.54 -17.41 -11.43
CA ARG A 492 31.88 -18.15 -12.66
C ARG A 492 32.35 -17.25 -13.81
N CYS A 493 32.50 -15.93 -13.57
CA CYS A 493 32.81 -14.93 -14.58
C CYS A 493 31.71 -14.81 -15.65
N GLU A 494 30.45 -15.02 -15.26
CA GLU A 494 29.29 -14.86 -16.14
C GLU A 494 28.61 -13.52 -15.82
N PRO A 495 28.37 -12.64 -16.81
CA PRO A 495 27.69 -11.37 -16.58
C PRO A 495 26.21 -11.59 -16.23
N ILE A 496 25.69 -10.79 -15.31
CA ILE A 496 24.24 -10.69 -15.02
C ILE A 496 23.56 -9.74 -16.01
N SER A 497 22.24 -9.79 -16.15
CA SER A 497 21.53 -8.92 -17.11
C SER A 497 21.55 -7.44 -16.74
N GLU A 498 21.37 -6.53 -17.72
CA GLU A 498 21.31 -5.08 -17.50
C GLU A 498 20.30 -4.67 -16.42
N ALA A 499 19.12 -5.30 -16.40
CA ALA A 499 18.11 -5.06 -15.38
C ALA A 499 18.58 -5.44 -13.97
N GLN A 500 19.29 -6.58 -13.84
CA GLN A 500 19.87 -7.03 -12.58
C GLN A 500 21.02 -6.13 -12.13
N VAL A 501 21.85 -5.63 -13.06
CA VAL A 501 22.90 -4.64 -12.73
C VAL A 501 22.27 -3.38 -12.15
N LYS A 502 21.22 -2.85 -12.81
CA LYS A 502 20.52 -1.66 -12.33
C LYS A 502 19.95 -1.87 -10.93
N GLU A 503 19.29 -3.00 -10.68
CA GLU A 503 18.75 -3.33 -9.36
C GLU A 503 19.85 -3.42 -8.29
N LEU A 504 20.95 -4.12 -8.60
CA LEU A 504 22.09 -4.25 -7.70
C LEU A 504 22.71 -2.89 -7.36
N CYS A 505 22.90 -2.01 -8.36
CA CYS A 505 23.42 -0.65 -8.15
C CYS A 505 22.48 0.21 -7.30
N LEU A 506 21.15 0.09 -7.49
CA LEU A 506 20.18 0.80 -6.67
C LEU A 506 20.26 0.37 -5.20
N LYS A 507 20.39 -0.93 -4.95
CA LYS A 507 20.56 -1.48 -3.59
C LYS A 507 21.90 -1.09 -2.97
N ALA A 508 22.98 -1.14 -3.73
CA ALA A 508 24.27 -0.67 -3.26
C ALA A 508 24.24 0.81 -2.90
N ARG A 509 23.56 1.65 -3.69
CA ARG A 509 23.40 3.08 -3.40
C ARG A 509 22.65 3.32 -2.09
N GLU A 510 21.60 2.55 -1.81
CA GLU A 510 20.86 2.63 -0.53
C GLU A 510 21.76 2.35 0.69
N ILE A 511 22.79 1.51 0.52
CA ILE A 511 23.74 1.18 1.59
C ILE A 511 24.83 2.27 1.68
N LEU A 512 25.46 2.58 0.55
CA LEU A 512 26.61 3.48 0.49
C LEU A 512 26.26 4.94 0.84
N ILE A 513 24.99 5.37 0.73
CA ILE A 513 24.56 6.71 1.12
C ILE A 513 24.57 6.94 2.64
N GLU A 514 24.44 5.85 3.41
CA GLU A 514 24.47 5.88 4.88
C GLU A 514 25.91 5.81 5.42
N GLU A 515 26.89 5.48 4.56
CA GLU A 515 28.30 5.40 4.94
C GLU A 515 28.97 6.78 4.93
N GLY A 516 29.81 7.03 5.93
CA GLY A 516 30.53 8.29 6.04
C GLY A 516 31.68 8.38 5.04
N ASN A 517 32.09 9.60 4.68
CA ASN A 517 33.27 9.83 3.84
C ASN A 517 34.55 9.21 4.44
N VAL A 518 34.59 9.05 5.76
CA VAL A 518 35.63 8.32 6.50
C VAL A 518 34.95 7.14 7.18
N GLN A 519 35.09 5.95 6.59
CA GLN A 519 34.47 4.73 7.10
C GLN A 519 35.37 4.07 8.15
N TYR A 520 34.80 3.82 9.33
CA TYR A 520 35.47 3.07 10.39
C TYR A 520 35.23 1.57 10.18
N VAL A 521 36.30 0.77 10.26
CA VAL A 521 36.26 -0.69 10.06
C VAL A 521 36.97 -1.36 11.22
N ASP A 522 36.26 -2.28 11.88
CA ASP A 522 36.79 -3.03 13.01
C ASP A 522 37.72 -4.17 12.56
N ALA A 523 38.81 -4.37 13.30
CA ALA A 523 39.69 -5.52 13.11
C ALA A 523 39.05 -6.80 13.70
N PRO A 524 39.30 -8.00 13.12
CA PRO A 524 40.25 -8.28 12.03
C PRO A 524 39.69 -7.96 10.64
N VAL A 525 40.55 -7.47 9.73
CA VAL A 525 40.21 -7.16 8.33
C VAL A 525 41.40 -7.41 7.39
N THR A 526 41.12 -7.92 6.19
CA THR A 526 42.09 -8.07 5.11
C THR A 526 42.02 -6.86 4.17
N ILE A 527 43.14 -6.19 3.98
CA ILE A 527 43.24 -4.98 3.14
C ILE A 527 43.72 -5.39 1.74
N CYS A 528 42.98 -4.96 0.73
CA CYS A 528 43.23 -5.27 -0.68
C CYS A 528 43.44 -3.97 -1.46
N GLY A 529 44.47 -3.95 -2.30
CA GLY A 529 44.74 -2.84 -3.23
C GLY A 529 44.07 -3.06 -4.59
N ASP A 530 44.65 -2.42 -5.60
CA ASP A 530 44.16 -2.35 -6.97
C ASP A 530 43.91 -3.73 -7.59
N ILE A 531 42.81 -3.86 -8.33
CA ILE A 531 42.41 -5.11 -9.01
C ILE A 531 42.33 -4.94 -10.53
N HIS A 532 41.90 -3.78 -11.03
CA HIS A 532 41.89 -3.44 -12.46
C HIS A 532 41.29 -4.53 -13.38
N GLY A 533 40.08 -5.00 -13.07
CA GLY A 533 39.39 -6.00 -13.87
C GLY A 533 40.11 -7.35 -14.03
N GLN A 534 41.10 -7.64 -13.19
CA GLN A 534 41.81 -8.91 -13.12
C GLN A 534 41.00 -9.94 -12.33
N PHE A 535 39.86 -10.35 -12.89
CA PHE A 535 38.87 -11.19 -12.21
C PHE A 535 39.45 -12.49 -11.63
N PHE A 536 40.29 -13.20 -12.37
CA PHE A 536 40.85 -14.48 -11.90
C PHE A 536 41.84 -14.29 -10.74
N ASP A 537 42.54 -13.16 -10.70
CA ASP A 537 43.43 -12.80 -9.58
C ASP A 537 42.60 -12.42 -8.34
N LEU A 538 41.46 -11.75 -8.52
CA LEU A 538 40.49 -11.50 -7.44
C LEU A 538 39.95 -12.82 -6.85
N ILE A 539 39.61 -13.80 -7.70
CA ILE A 539 39.15 -15.10 -7.23
C ILE A 539 40.26 -15.84 -6.47
N GLU A 540 41.51 -15.74 -6.92
CA GLU A 540 42.65 -16.34 -6.22
C GLU A 540 42.89 -15.66 -4.86
N LEU A 541 42.75 -14.34 -4.78
CA LEU A 541 42.78 -13.59 -3.53
C LEU A 541 41.73 -14.11 -2.53
N PHE A 542 40.50 -14.38 -2.96
CA PHE A 542 39.48 -14.95 -2.08
C PHE A 542 39.76 -16.41 -1.69
N LYS A 543 40.35 -17.23 -2.56
CA LYS A 543 40.75 -18.59 -2.18
C LYS A 543 41.83 -18.58 -1.09
N MET A 544 42.74 -17.60 -1.13
CA MET A 544 43.82 -17.46 -0.16
C MET A 544 43.36 -16.83 1.16
N GLY A 545 42.55 -15.77 1.10
CA GLY A 545 42.08 -15.03 2.28
C GLY A 545 40.79 -15.58 2.90
N GLY A 546 40.06 -16.45 2.20
CA GLY A 546 38.70 -16.86 2.54
C GLY A 546 37.66 -16.01 1.81
N PHE A 547 36.50 -16.59 1.50
CA PHE A 547 35.42 -15.83 0.88
C PHE A 547 34.71 -14.94 1.92
N CYS A 548 33.94 -13.97 1.42
CA CYS A 548 32.97 -13.25 2.24
C CYS A 548 31.71 -14.14 2.41
N PRO A 549 31.16 -14.31 3.63
CA PRO A 549 31.37 -13.51 4.84
C PRO A 549 32.37 -14.09 5.87
N GLU A 550 33.07 -15.17 5.55
CA GLU A 550 34.01 -15.82 6.48
C GLU A 550 35.17 -14.89 6.87
N THR A 551 35.65 -14.08 5.92
CA THR A 551 36.71 -13.09 6.13
C THR A 551 36.19 -11.67 5.86
N ASN A 552 36.61 -10.71 6.70
CA ASN A 552 36.30 -9.29 6.52
C ASN A 552 37.29 -8.65 5.54
N TYR A 553 36.82 -7.80 4.63
CA TYR A 553 37.63 -7.18 3.57
C TYR A 553 37.51 -5.65 3.52
N LEU A 554 38.61 -4.98 3.20
CA LEU A 554 38.69 -3.56 2.86
C LEU A 554 39.41 -3.43 1.50
N PHE A 555 38.68 -3.05 0.45
CA PHE A 555 39.28 -2.79 -0.86
C PHE A 555 39.46 -1.28 -1.08
N MET A 556 40.67 -0.88 -1.50
CA MET A 556 41.09 0.53 -1.58
C MET A 556 40.84 1.20 -2.94
N GLY A 557 39.88 0.69 -3.74
CA GLY A 557 39.52 1.25 -5.04
C GLY A 557 40.23 0.59 -6.22
N ASP A 558 40.12 1.22 -7.39
CA ASP A 558 40.75 0.77 -8.64
C ASP A 558 40.33 -0.67 -9.02
N PHE A 559 39.00 -0.86 -9.05
CA PHE A 559 38.35 -2.13 -9.37
C PHE A 559 38.29 -2.38 -10.88
N VAL A 560 38.16 -1.31 -11.64
CA VAL A 560 37.86 -1.31 -13.09
C VAL A 560 39.05 -0.84 -13.93
N ASP A 561 38.87 -0.89 -15.26
CA ASP A 561 39.87 -0.59 -16.31
C ASP A 561 41.04 -1.56 -16.38
N ARG A 562 41.82 -1.48 -17.49
CA ARG A 562 43.01 -2.28 -17.85
C ARG A 562 42.79 -3.79 -18.08
N GLY A 563 42.01 -4.45 -17.23
CA GLY A 563 41.63 -5.85 -17.37
C GLY A 563 40.52 -6.10 -18.39
N PHE A 564 40.24 -7.37 -18.67
CA PHE A 564 39.19 -7.79 -19.62
C PHE A 564 37.81 -8.06 -18.98
N TYR A 565 37.77 -8.07 -17.64
CA TYR A 565 36.64 -8.50 -16.82
C TYR A 565 36.32 -7.48 -15.73
N SER A 566 36.42 -6.18 -16.03
CA SER A 566 36.10 -5.11 -15.07
C SER A 566 34.64 -5.15 -14.65
N VAL A 567 33.72 -5.54 -15.55
CA VAL A 567 32.29 -5.71 -15.24
C VAL A 567 32.08 -6.77 -14.16
N GLU A 568 32.57 -7.99 -14.36
CA GLU A 568 32.36 -9.08 -13.40
C GLU A 568 33.11 -8.82 -12.08
N THR A 569 34.32 -8.25 -12.17
CA THR A 569 35.13 -7.89 -11.00
C THR A 569 34.38 -6.91 -10.09
N PHE A 570 33.91 -5.79 -10.65
CA PHE A 570 33.21 -4.78 -9.86
C PHE A 570 31.84 -5.26 -9.37
N LEU A 571 31.06 -5.92 -10.24
CA LEU A 571 29.73 -6.42 -9.86
C LEU A 571 29.81 -7.51 -8.78
N LEU A 572 30.85 -8.35 -8.77
CA LEU A 572 31.04 -9.35 -7.71
C LEU A 572 31.32 -8.68 -6.36
N LEU A 573 32.21 -7.69 -6.33
CA LEU A 573 32.50 -6.91 -5.12
C LEU A 573 31.26 -6.16 -4.63
N LEU A 574 30.51 -5.55 -5.55
CA LEU A 574 29.27 -4.85 -5.25
C LEU A 574 28.19 -5.80 -4.72
N ALA A 575 28.07 -7.01 -5.29
CA ALA A 575 27.15 -8.04 -4.81
C ALA A 575 27.50 -8.51 -3.40
N PHE A 576 28.79 -8.70 -3.10
CA PHE A 576 29.23 -8.97 -1.73
C PHE A 576 28.93 -7.80 -0.80
N LYS A 577 29.11 -6.55 -1.23
CA LYS A 577 28.77 -5.36 -0.44
C LYS A 577 27.28 -5.29 -0.11
N VAL A 578 26.43 -5.59 -1.08
CA VAL A 578 24.97 -5.61 -0.87
C VAL A 578 24.55 -6.76 0.03
N ARG A 579 25.19 -7.92 -0.11
CA ARG A 579 24.85 -9.13 0.66
C ARG A 579 25.38 -9.10 2.11
N TYR A 580 26.56 -8.52 2.31
CA TYR A 580 27.31 -8.52 3.56
C TYR A 580 27.96 -7.15 3.83
N PRO A 581 27.14 -6.08 4.02
CA PRO A 581 27.64 -4.71 4.09
C PRO A 581 28.64 -4.45 5.21
N ASP A 582 28.51 -5.16 6.35
CA ASP A 582 29.43 -5.06 7.49
C ASP A 582 30.71 -5.90 7.32
N ARG A 583 30.81 -6.74 6.28
CA ARG A 583 31.93 -7.66 6.05
C ARG A 583 32.87 -7.20 4.96
N ILE A 584 32.41 -6.34 4.07
CA ILE A 584 33.24 -5.81 2.98
C ILE A 584 33.04 -4.31 2.88
N THR A 585 34.15 -3.57 2.88
CA THR A 585 34.18 -2.12 2.69
C THR A 585 34.86 -1.81 1.37
N LEU A 586 34.20 -1.01 0.53
CA LEU A 586 34.68 -0.61 -0.78
C LEU A 586 34.94 0.90 -0.76
N ILE A 587 36.20 1.31 -0.96
CA ILE A 587 36.58 2.72 -1.04
C ILE A 587 36.76 3.08 -2.52
N ARG A 588 36.61 4.36 -2.85
CA ARG A 588 36.76 4.88 -4.22
C ARG A 588 38.24 5.10 -4.56
N GLY A 589 38.69 4.53 -5.68
CA GLY A 589 39.97 4.83 -6.32
C GLY A 589 39.85 5.91 -7.40
N ASN A 590 40.95 6.21 -8.09
CA ASN A 590 40.93 7.21 -9.16
C ASN A 590 40.25 6.68 -10.44
N HIS A 591 40.20 5.36 -10.62
CA HIS A 591 39.54 4.74 -11.76
C HIS A 591 38.01 4.69 -11.65
N GLU A 592 37.41 4.83 -10.46
CA GLU A 592 35.95 4.94 -10.29
C GLU A 592 35.44 6.35 -10.64
N SER A 593 35.76 6.83 -11.84
CA SER A 593 35.40 8.13 -12.42
C SER A 593 35.03 7.98 -13.89
N ARG A 594 34.00 8.73 -14.32
CA ARG A 594 33.55 8.72 -15.73
C ARG A 594 34.65 9.13 -16.71
N GLN A 595 35.48 10.10 -16.33
CA GLN A 595 36.54 10.59 -17.22
C GLN A 595 37.62 9.53 -17.49
N ILE A 596 37.94 8.71 -16.47
CA ILE A 596 38.98 7.69 -16.56
C ILE A 596 38.42 6.45 -17.26
N THR A 597 37.27 5.95 -16.82
CA THR A 597 36.64 4.74 -17.39
C THR A 597 36.29 4.85 -18.88
N GLN A 598 36.06 6.08 -19.40
CA GLN A 598 35.87 6.32 -20.83
C GLN A 598 37.13 6.08 -21.67
N VAL A 599 38.31 6.29 -21.09
CA VAL A 599 39.59 6.23 -21.80
C VAL A 599 40.30 4.90 -21.57
N TYR A 600 40.15 4.31 -20.38
CA TYR A 600 40.97 3.18 -19.93
C TYR A 600 40.28 1.81 -19.99
N GLY A 601 39.09 1.74 -20.60
CA GLY A 601 38.52 0.50 -21.15
C GLY A 601 37.19 0.05 -20.55
N PHE A 602 36.79 0.52 -19.35
CA PHE A 602 35.55 0.06 -18.73
C PHE A 602 34.29 0.44 -19.51
N TYR A 603 34.26 1.66 -20.11
CA TYR A 603 33.17 2.09 -20.98
C TYR A 603 33.01 1.14 -22.19
N ASP A 604 34.11 0.84 -22.88
CA ASP A 604 34.11 -0.04 -24.05
C ASP A 604 33.74 -1.48 -23.67
N GLU A 605 34.17 -1.95 -22.50
CA GLU A 605 33.78 -3.26 -21.97
C GLU A 605 32.27 -3.35 -21.74
N CYS A 606 31.67 -2.34 -21.09
CA CYS A 606 30.23 -2.29 -20.86
C CYS A 606 29.46 -2.30 -22.19
N GLN A 607 29.87 -1.46 -23.14
CA GLN A 607 29.21 -1.39 -24.44
C GLN A 607 29.34 -2.69 -25.23
N ARG A 608 30.50 -3.36 -25.16
CA ARG A 608 30.73 -4.66 -25.81
C ARG A 608 29.89 -5.79 -25.20
N LYS A 609 29.73 -5.82 -23.87
CA LYS A 609 29.01 -6.90 -23.17
C LYS A 609 27.48 -6.74 -23.20
N TYR A 610 26.98 -5.52 -23.14
CA TYR A 610 25.54 -5.24 -23.00
C TYR A 610 24.90 -4.63 -24.24
N GLY A 611 25.70 -4.20 -25.22
CA GLY A 611 25.20 -3.52 -26.43
C GLY A 611 24.66 -2.10 -26.18
N SER A 612 24.77 -1.59 -24.95
CA SER A 612 24.32 -0.27 -24.53
C SER A 612 25.30 0.34 -23.53
N ALA A 613 25.26 1.66 -23.36
CA ALA A 613 26.02 2.36 -22.34
C ALA A 613 25.27 2.45 -21.00
N ASN A 614 24.13 1.78 -20.83
CA ASN A 614 23.28 1.93 -19.63
C ASN A 614 23.91 1.31 -18.36
N VAL A 615 24.76 0.29 -18.53
CA VAL A 615 25.47 -0.37 -17.42
C VAL A 615 26.61 0.50 -16.87
N TRP A 616 27.19 1.36 -17.70
CA TRP A 616 28.23 2.33 -17.34
C TRP A 616 27.59 3.61 -16.76
#